data_AF-A0A8H7J581-F1
#
_entry.id   AF-A0A8H7J581-F1
#
_cell.length_a   1.000
_cell.length_b   1.000
_cell.length_c   1.000
_cell.angle_alpha   90.00
_cell.angle_beta   90.00
_cell.angle_gamma   90.00
#
_symmetry.space_group_name_H-M   'P 1'
#
loop_
_entity.id
_entity.type
_entity.pdbx_description
1 polymer ?
#
loop_
_entity_poly.entity_id
_entity_poly.type
_entity_poly.pdbx_seq_one_letter_code
_entity_poly.pdbx_strand_id
1 'polypeptide(L)'
;MPQLRGLTPRPATLLDPTPSVTLVKRTFTTMELQSPPSSAASRSTTQPPPRPQLGLQQTHSDTYLQMLEGPVVAVKVGSGLHATTYNLPVALLCFHSHFFKQDILCYDSVRARANGNGNKKRKVSTEDEPVTVKVEKVDDETEVMVIAPREHHPEEGTVIRLPEVDPAVFGLFLKYVYMGFYPATVDAQAGSPHSIPHTSKPTHYDSPYTPAKAAMPPPATINSRQALPGSHPRPSPTPNPNNPQIFTTASIQDGSPHSLIPPSIHAYLLSVRLSAPGFLNQALNHIYYGIGKYFALTPDLVDYICTRMASTSTLRKLILDVLVVHWPSSSTHIVAKYPALNKRWNEVFDAHKDLRHGFTMGLQGSVKVLPVQAYFVSTAPSTVAKKEEVREREVEVVEVRNTQVDTSAAEAAAEAAAAEQNNGSPSEGKK
;
A
#
# COMPACT_ATOMS: atom_id res chain seq x y z
N MET A 1 -8.35 -25.18 -13.28
CA MET A 1 -9.35 -25.30 -12.18
C MET A 1 -9.77 -26.75 -12.07
N PRO A 2 -10.39 -27.26 -11.00
CA PRO A 2 -11.17 -28.47 -11.20
C PRO A 2 -12.13 -28.12 -12.34
N GLN A 3 -11.86 -28.63 -13.54
CA GLN A 3 -12.98 -28.97 -14.35
C GLN A 3 -13.73 -29.95 -13.46
N LEU A 4 -14.94 -29.59 -13.07
CA LEU A 4 -15.95 -30.58 -12.74
C LEU A 4 -16.18 -31.40 -14.02
N ARG A 5 -15.15 -32.15 -14.43
CA ARG A 5 -15.23 -33.21 -15.41
C ARG A 5 -16.05 -34.25 -14.68
N GLY A 6 -17.26 -34.47 -15.18
CA GLY A 6 -18.06 -35.62 -14.80
C GLY A 6 -17.17 -36.85 -14.86
N LEU A 7 -17.14 -37.57 -13.75
CA LEU A 7 -16.68 -38.94 -13.70
C LEU A 7 -17.48 -39.71 -14.77
N THR A 8 -16.82 -40.11 -15.84
CA THR A 8 -17.37 -41.08 -16.78
C THR A 8 -17.66 -42.37 -16.01
N PRO A 9 -18.83 -43.01 -16.23
CA PRO A 9 -19.20 -44.21 -15.50
C PRO A 9 -18.23 -45.34 -15.84
N ARG A 10 -17.55 -45.83 -14.81
CA ARG A 10 -16.75 -47.05 -14.86
C ARG A 10 -17.69 -48.22 -15.15
N PRO A 11 -17.40 -49.10 -16.14
CA PRO A 11 -18.24 -50.26 -16.41
C PRO A 11 -18.27 -51.17 -15.19
N ALA A 12 -19.48 -51.58 -14.82
CA ALA A 12 -19.77 -52.43 -13.68
C ALA A 12 -19.04 -53.77 -13.79
N THR A 13 -18.07 -53.98 -12.91
CA THR A 13 -17.59 -55.33 -12.60
C THR A 13 -18.31 -55.75 -11.33
N LEU A 14 -19.19 -56.73 -11.52
CA LEU A 14 -19.94 -57.45 -10.51
C LEU A 14 -18.97 -58.17 -9.57
N LEU A 15 -19.14 -58.00 -8.24
CA LEU A 15 -19.04 -59.00 -7.16
C LEU A 15 -18.64 -58.37 -5.81
N ASP A 16 -19.65 -58.26 -4.93
CA ASP A 16 -19.64 -58.64 -3.51
C ASP A 16 -18.86 -57.79 -2.46
N PRO A 17 -19.12 -57.94 -1.14
CA PRO A 17 -20.08 -57.09 -0.43
C PRO A 17 -19.47 -56.18 0.64
N THR A 18 -20.18 -55.07 0.87
CA THR A 18 -20.32 -54.25 2.09
C THR A 18 -19.19 -54.23 3.13
N PRO A 19 -18.67 -53.03 3.43
CA PRO A 19 -18.66 -52.59 4.83
C PRO A 19 -19.52 -51.34 5.03
N SER A 20 -20.44 -51.45 5.99
CA SER A 20 -21.29 -50.37 6.49
C SER A 20 -20.44 -49.18 6.93
N VAL A 21 -20.58 -48.04 6.24
CA VAL A 21 -20.04 -46.76 6.70
C VAL A 21 -21.12 -46.03 7.47
N THR A 22 -20.90 -45.95 8.77
CA THR A 22 -21.72 -45.25 9.76
C THR A 22 -21.79 -43.76 9.41
N LEU A 23 -23.01 -43.26 9.24
CA LEU A 23 -23.33 -41.85 9.08
C LEU A 23 -22.98 -41.10 10.38
N VAL A 24 -21.83 -40.42 10.41
CA VAL A 24 -21.49 -39.50 11.50
C VAL A 24 -22.35 -38.23 11.36
N LYS A 25 -23.53 -38.29 11.99
CA LYS A 25 -24.42 -37.15 12.22
C LYS A 25 -23.70 -36.22 13.20
N ARG A 26 -23.05 -35.16 12.71
CA ARG A 26 -22.48 -34.11 13.58
C ARG A 26 -23.63 -33.34 14.25
N THR A 27 -23.94 -33.75 15.48
CA THR A 27 -24.72 -32.96 16.44
C THR A 27 -23.94 -31.71 16.81
N PHE A 28 -24.55 -30.55 16.62
CA PHE A 28 -24.10 -29.30 17.21
C PHE A 28 -24.36 -29.35 18.72
N THR A 29 -23.30 -29.34 19.51
CA THR A 29 -23.37 -29.17 20.97
C THR A 29 -23.78 -27.74 21.26
N THR A 30 -25.00 -27.55 21.75
CA THR A 30 -25.47 -26.34 22.41
C THR A 30 -24.55 -26.05 23.60
N MET A 31 -23.79 -24.96 23.56
CA MET A 31 -23.07 -24.48 24.74
C MET A 31 -24.08 -23.84 25.69
N GLU A 32 -24.24 -24.50 26.83
CA GLU A 32 -24.99 -24.05 28.00
C GLU A 32 -24.36 -22.78 28.58
N LEU A 33 -25.20 -21.77 28.80
CA LEU A 33 -24.84 -20.46 29.31
C LEU A 33 -24.57 -20.58 30.83
N GLN A 34 -23.29 -20.69 31.21
CA GLN A 34 -22.89 -20.77 32.62
C GLN A 34 -22.80 -19.36 33.22
N SER A 35 -23.72 -19.08 34.15
CA SER A 35 -23.77 -17.84 34.94
C SER A 35 -22.49 -17.65 35.78
N PRO A 36 -21.91 -16.44 35.83
CA PRO A 36 -20.76 -16.18 36.69
C PRO A 36 -21.17 -16.11 38.18
N PRO A 37 -20.30 -16.58 39.11
CA PRO A 37 -20.55 -16.47 40.54
C PRO A 37 -20.45 -15.02 41.02
N SER A 38 -21.42 -14.65 41.84
CA SER A 38 -21.49 -13.38 42.56
C SER A 38 -20.33 -13.28 43.56
N SER A 39 -19.36 -12.41 43.29
CA SER A 39 -18.25 -12.13 44.21
C SER A 39 -18.47 -10.82 44.94
N ALA A 40 -18.39 -10.91 46.27
CA ALA A 40 -18.73 -9.89 47.23
C ALA A 40 -17.84 -8.64 47.16
N ALA A 41 -18.47 -7.51 47.43
CA ALA A 41 -17.92 -6.17 47.42
C ALA A 41 -16.83 -5.96 48.49
N SER A 42 -15.65 -5.54 48.04
CA SER A 42 -14.65 -4.87 48.89
C SER A 42 -14.68 -3.37 48.57
N ARG A 43 -15.07 -2.56 49.57
CA ARG A 43 -15.11 -1.09 49.48
C ARG A 43 -13.68 -0.54 49.40
N SER A 44 -13.23 -0.20 48.20
CA SER A 44 -12.07 0.65 47.97
C SER A 44 -12.50 2.12 47.95
N THR A 45 -11.88 2.90 48.82
CA THR A 45 -12.04 4.34 49.03
C THR A 45 -11.93 5.12 47.73
N THR A 46 -12.99 5.86 47.39
CA THR A 46 -13.16 6.64 46.16
C THR A 46 -12.19 7.82 46.13
N GLN A 47 -11.05 7.65 45.46
CA GLN A 47 -10.23 8.76 44.99
C GLN A 47 -10.93 9.39 43.78
N PRO A 48 -11.17 10.72 43.76
CA PRO A 48 -11.80 11.38 42.62
C PRO A 48 -10.94 11.19 41.36
N PRO A 49 -11.55 10.84 40.20
CA PRO A 49 -10.82 10.66 38.96
C PRO A 49 -10.08 11.96 38.59
N PRO A 50 -8.80 11.91 38.22
CA PRO A 50 -8.09 13.08 37.71
C PRO A 50 -8.86 13.63 36.51
N ARG A 51 -9.17 14.93 36.57
CA ARG A 51 -9.85 15.66 35.49
C ARG A 51 -9.12 15.36 34.17
N PRO A 52 -9.83 14.92 33.12
CA PRO A 52 -9.27 14.85 31.77
C PRO A 52 -8.75 16.25 31.41
N GLN A 53 -7.43 16.39 31.27
CA GLN A 53 -6.85 17.64 30.82
C GLN A 53 -7.26 17.87 29.37
N LEU A 54 -8.14 18.85 29.19
CA LEU A 54 -8.81 19.23 27.94
C LEU A 54 -7.91 20.10 27.04
N GLY A 55 -6.59 19.86 27.03
CA GLY A 55 -5.64 20.66 26.26
C GLY A 55 -4.54 19.78 25.70
N LEU A 56 -4.58 19.50 24.39
CA LEU A 56 -3.45 19.07 23.55
C LEU A 56 -3.82 18.84 22.06
N GLN A 57 -5.04 19.13 21.60
CA GLN A 57 -5.38 18.98 20.17
C GLN A 57 -4.83 20.09 19.24
N GLN A 58 -4.18 21.12 19.78
CA GLN A 58 -3.83 22.33 19.03
C GLN A 58 -2.49 22.29 18.28
N THR A 59 -1.70 21.20 18.37
CA THR A 59 -0.37 21.13 17.72
C THR A 59 -0.40 20.62 16.28
N HIS A 60 -1.49 19.96 15.85
CA HIS A 60 -1.56 19.36 14.52
C HIS A 60 -1.84 20.37 13.40
N SER A 61 -2.59 21.44 13.68
CA SER A 61 -2.93 22.47 12.67
C SER A 61 -1.70 23.23 12.21
N ASP A 62 -0.83 23.60 13.14
CA ASP A 62 0.31 24.49 12.88
C ASP A 62 1.37 23.77 12.04
N THR A 63 1.54 22.48 12.29
CA THR A 63 2.43 21.62 11.50
C THR A 63 1.96 21.54 10.04
N TYR A 64 0.65 21.45 9.80
CA TYR A 64 0.12 21.36 8.44
C TYR A 64 0.31 22.67 7.66
N LEU A 65 0.04 23.83 8.28
CA LEU A 65 0.29 25.13 7.65
C LEU A 65 1.78 25.30 7.30
N GLN A 66 2.68 24.89 8.19
CA GLN A 66 4.11 24.91 7.94
C GLN A 66 4.52 24.04 6.73
N MET A 67 3.82 22.92 6.47
CA MET A 67 4.07 22.08 5.29
C MET A 67 3.57 22.70 3.98
N LEU A 68 2.60 23.62 4.03
CA LEU A 68 2.11 24.35 2.86
C LEU A 68 3.03 25.50 2.46
N GLU A 69 3.81 26.01 3.41
CA GLU A 69 4.79 27.06 3.17
C GLU A 69 6.12 26.50 2.62
N GLY A 70 6.86 27.34 1.89
CA GLY A 70 8.22 27.03 1.44
C GLY A 70 8.36 26.70 -0.05
N PRO A 71 9.43 26.00 -0.44
CA PRO A 71 9.75 25.75 -1.84
C PRO A 71 8.73 24.82 -2.50
N VAL A 72 8.41 25.13 -3.75
CA VAL A 72 7.53 24.32 -4.60
C VAL A 72 8.34 23.57 -5.65
N VAL A 73 7.89 22.36 -5.97
CA VAL A 73 8.43 21.54 -7.05
C VAL A 73 7.34 21.30 -8.09
N ALA A 74 7.72 21.30 -9.38
CA ALA A 74 6.81 20.99 -10.46
C ALA A 74 6.74 19.45 -10.64
N VAL A 75 5.54 18.88 -10.55
CA VAL A 75 5.29 17.46 -10.80
C VAL A 75 4.47 17.33 -12.07
N LYS A 76 5.07 16.78 -13.13
CA LYS A 76 4.42 16.56 -14.43
C LYS A 76 3.90 15.12 -14.49
N VAL A 77 2.58 14.96 -14.58
CA VAL A 77 1.86 13.68 -14.50
C VAL A 77 1.18 13.38 -15.83
N GLY A 78 1.31 12.14 -16.30
CA GLY A 78 0.77 11.70 -17.59
C GLY A 78 1.72 11.97 -18.75
N SER A 79 1.33 11.49 -19.93
CA SER A 79 2.11 11.56 -21.17
C SER A 79 1.37 12.33 -22.27
N GLY A 80 2.12 12.95 -23.18
CA GLY A 80 1.56 13.63 -24.34
C GLY A 80 0.68 14.84 -24.00
N LEU A 81 -0.42 15.01 -24.73
CA LEU A 81 -1.34 16.15 -24.61
C LEU A 81 -2.15 16.15 -23.30
N HIS A 82 -2.22 15.00 -22.61
CA HIS A 82 -2.95 14.86 -21.34
C HIS A 82 -2.04 15.07 -20.12
N ALA A 83 -0.77 15.41 -20.33
CA ALA A 83 0.15 15.66 -19.23
C ALA A 83 -0.27 16.92 -18.46
N THR A 84 -0.47 16.78 -17.15
CA THR A 84 -0.80 17.89 -16.25
C THR A 84 0.40 18.21 -15.37
N THR A 85 0.69 19.49 -15.16
CA THR A 85 1.77 19.92 -14.26
C THR A 85 1.18 20.50 -12.98
N TYR A 86 1.64 20.01 -11.83
CA TYR A 86 1.22 20.46 -10.50
C TYR A 86 2.41 21.12 -9.80
N ASN A 87 2.22 22.32 -9.27
CA ASN A 87 3.21 22.98 -8.42
C ASN A 87 2.88 22.67 -6.96
N LEU A 88 3.72 21.89 -6.29
CA LEU A 88 3.42 21.29 -4.99
C LEU A 88 4.48 21.65 -3.95
N PRO A 89 4.10 21.98 -2.70
CA PRO A 89 5.07 22.22 -1.63
C PRO A 89 5.93 20.98 -1.36
N VAL A 90 7.26 21.18 -1.31
CA VAL A 90 8.23 20.10 -1.10
C VAL A 90 8.01 19.42 0.25
N ALA A 91 7.78 20.20 1.31
CA ALA A 91 7.56 19.66 2.66
C ALA A 91 6.34 18.72 2.70
N LEU A 92 5.24 19.14 2.08
CA LEU A 92 4.02 18.35 1.98
C LEU A 92 4.23 17.03 1.22
N LEU A 93 4.92 17.06 0.08
CA LEU A 93 5.22 15.84 -0.68
C LEU A 93 6.12 14.88 0.09
N CYS A 94 7.19 15.39 0.70
CA CYS A 94 8.15 14.59 1.48
C CYS A 94 7.52 13.96 2.72
N PHE A 95 6.50 14.59 3.30
CA PHE A 95 5.77 14.04 4.45
C PHE A 95 4.90 12.84 4.06
N HIS A 96 4.24 12.89 2.91
CA HIS A 96 3.29 11.84 2.49
C HIS A 96 3.88 10.76 1.57
N SER A 97 5.09 10.97 1.04
CA SER A 97 5.70 10.09 0.02
C SER A 97 7.21 9.98 0.19
N HIS A 98 7.68 8.77 0.49
CA HIS A 98 9.12 8.49 0.54
C HIS A 98 9.77 8.61 -0.84
N PHE A 99 9.04 8.29 -1.91
CA PHE A 99 9.52 8.46 -3.28
C PHE A 99 9.91 9.91 -3.56
N PHE A 100 9.01 10.87 -3.30
CA PHE A 100 9.30 12.28 -3.55
C PHE A 100 10.42 12.79 -2.64
N LYS A 101 10.49 12.32 -1.39
CA LYS A 101 11.60 12.65 -0.49
C LYS A 101 12.95 12.23 -1.07
N GLN A 102 13.06 11.01 -1.60
CA GLN A 102 14.31 10.51 -2.19
C GLN A 102 14.67 11.24 -3.49
N ASP A 103 13.69 11.46 -4.37
CA ASP A 103 13.90 12.08 -5.68
C ASP A 103 14.36 13.55 -5.54
N ILE A 104 13.75 14.29 -4.61
CA ILE A 104 14.13 15.69 -4.32
C ILE A 104 15.52 15.77 -3.69
N LEU A 105 15.86 14.88 -2.75
CA LEU A 105 17.21 14.82 -2.14
C LEU A 105 18.30 14.52 -3.18
N CYS A 106 17.99 13.65 -4.14
CA CYS A 106 18.89 13.36 -5.26
C CYS A 106 19.13 14.62 -6.10
N TYR A 107 18.06 15.34 -6.42
CA TYR A 107 18.14 16.58 -7.18
C TYR A 107 18.98 17.66 -6.48
N ASP A 108 18.75 17.89 -5.19
CA ASP A 108 19.51 18.87 -4.40
C ASP A 108 21.00 18.54 -4.35
N SER A 109 21.34 17.25 -4.30
CA SER A 109 22.73 16.77 -4.33
C SER A 109 23.41 17.08 -5.68
N VAL A 110 22.70 16.89 -6.80
CA VAL A 110 23.21 17.23 -8.14
C VAL A 110 23.38 18.74 -8.29
N ARG A 111 22.39 19.51 -7.82
CA ARG A 111 22.43 20.98 -7.85
C ARG A 111 23.56 21.56 -7.01
N ALA A 112 23.81 21.01 -5.82
CA ALA A 112 24.91 21.44 -4.96
C ALA A 112 26.28 21.24 -5.63
N ARG A 113 26.45 20.15 -6.40
CA ARG A 113 27.68 19.90 -7.18
C ARG A 113 27.84 20.87 -8.35
N ALA A 114 26.76 21.16 -9.07
CA ALA A 114 26.77 22.12 -10.18
C ALA A 114 27.17 23.53 -9.70
N ASN A 115 26.65 23.95 -8.53
CA ASN A 115 26.93 25.28 -7.97
C ASN A 115 28.28 25.34 -7.22
N GLY A 116 28.77 24.21 -6.69
CA GLY A 116 29.97 24.14 -5.85
C GLY A 116 31.31 24.26 -6.60
N ASN A 117 31.32 24.16 -7.93
CA ASN A 117 32.54 24.19 -8.73
C ASN A 117 33.11 25.60 -9.00
N GLY A 118 32.49 26.66 -8.47
CA GLY A 118 32.86 28.03 -8.80
C GLY A 118 34.09 28.61 -8.08
N ASN A 119 34.53 28.07 -6.93
CA ASN A 119 35.43 28.85 -6.04
C ASN A 119 36.59 28.07 -5.39
N LYS A 120 37.21 27.13 -6.10
CA LYS A 120 38.59 26.75 -5.78
C LYS A 120 39.52 27.37 -6.82
N LYS A 121 39.96 28.61 -6.53
CA LYS A 121 41.24 29.13 -7.02
C LYS A 121 42.36 28.19 -6.55
N ARG A 122 42.47 27.03 -7.16
CA ARG A 122 43.66 26.19 -7.03
C ARG A 122 44.73 26.93 -7.84
N LYS A 123 45.72 27.45 -7.13
CA LYS A 123 46.96 27.98 -7.67
C LYS A 123 47.50 26.90 -8.62
N VAL A 124 47.52 27.19 -9.92
CA VAL A 124 48.19 26.37 -10.93
C VAL A 124 49.67 26.36 -10.56
N SER A 125 50.12 25.30 -9.90
CA SER A 125 51.53 24.95 -9.85
C SER A 125 51.82 24.17 -11.13
N THR A 126 52.30 24.91 -12.11
CA THR A 126 53.01 24.45 -13.29
C THR A 126 54.23 23.66 -12.85
N GLU A 127 54.25 22.34 -12.99
CA GLU A 127 55.45 21.57 -13.37
C GLU A 127 55.00 20.33 -14.15
N ASP A 128 55.56 20.20 -15.35
CA ASP A 128 55.35 19.16 -16.36
C ASP A 128 55.97 17.82 -15.92
N GLU A 129 55.21 16.73 -16.01
CA GLU A 129 55.75 15.37 -16.20
C GLU A 129 54.66 14.49 -16.86
N PRO A 130 54.84 14.08 -18.13
CA PRO A 130 53.86 13.26 -18.85
C PRO A 130 53.97 11.78 -18.46
N VAL A 131 53.15 11.33 -17.52
CA VAL A 131 53.02 9.89 -17.22
C VAL A 131 52.11 9.23 -18.26
N THR A 132 52.72 8.42 -19.11
CA THR A 132 52.06 7.54 -20.08
C THR A 132 51.48 6.32 -19.36
N VAL A 133 50.15 6.29 -19.19
CA VAL A 133 49.45 5.11 -18.65
C VAL A 133 49.13 4.16 -19.81
N LYS A 134 49.83 3.00 -19.83
CA LYS A 134 49.47 1.84 -20.66
C LYS A 134 48.17 1.24 -20.12
N VAL A 135 47.12 1.23 -20.94
CA VAL A 135 45.89 0.49 -20.66
C VAL A 135 46.09 -0.94 -21.14
N GLU A 136 46.18 -1.86 -20.18
CA GLU A 136 46.19 -3.30 -20.38
C GLU A 136 44.76 -3.79 -20.66
N LYS A 137 44.62 -4.60 -21.71
CA LYS A 137 43.35 -5.15 -22.17
C LYS A 137 42.88 -6.22 -21.18
N VAL A 138 41.70 -6.03 -20.61
CA VAL A 138 40.96 -7.10 -19.94
C VAL A 138 39.66 -7.30 -20.73
N ASP A 139 39.62 -8.41 -21.45
CA ASP A 139 38.45 -8.94 -22.14
C ASP A 139 37.47 -9.46 -21.08
N ASP A 140 36.43 -8.69 -20.76
CA ASP A 140 35.26 -9.25 -20.10
C ASP A 140 33.98 -8.56 -20.57
N GLU A 141 33.20 -9.29 -21.35
CA GLU A 141 31.94 -8.87 -21.99
C GLU A 141 30.83 -8.81 -20.93
N THR A 142 30.87 -7.81 -20.07
CA THR A 142 29.70 -7.44 -19.25
C THR A 142 29.01 -6.27 -19.95
N GLU A 143 27.87 -6.53 -20.60
CA GLU A 143 26.95 -5.48 -21.08
C GLU A 143 26.38 -4.71 -19.87
N VAL A 144 27.17 -3.79 -19.33
CA VAL A 144 26.69 -2.77 -18.41
C VAL A 144 25.79 -1.86 -19.23
N MET A 145 24.49 -1.91 -18.97
CA MET A 145 23.50 -1.02 -19.58
C MET A 145 23.87 0.43 -19.21
N VAL A 146 24.64 1.08 -20.08
CA VAL A 146 25.02 2.49 -19.95
C VAL A 146 23.72 3.28 -20.05
N ILE A 147 23.19 3.68 -18.90
CA ILE A 147 22.09 4.64 -18.81
C ILE A 147 22.63 5.93 -19.44
N ALA A 148 22.25 6.18 -20.70
CA ALA A 148 22.65 7.35 -21.43
C ALA A 148 22.40 8.60 -20.57
N PRO A 149 23.38 9.51 -20.42
CA PRO A 149 23.19 10.75 -19.69
C PRO A 149 22.00 11.48 -20.30
N ARG A 150 20.91 11.60 -19.54
CA ARG A 150 19.76 12.39 -19.98
C ARG A 150 20.25 13.81 -20.20
N GLU A 151 20.10 14.32 -21.43
CA GLU A 151 20.41 15.72 -21.76
C GLU A 151 19.59 16.63 -20.84
N HIS A 152 20.26 17.14 -19.81
CA HIS A 152 19.67 18.06 -18.86
C HIS A 152 19.69 19.44 -19.48
N HIS A 153 18.55 19.86 -20.05
CA HIS A 153 18.32 21.26 -20.39
C HIS A 153 18.36 22.09 -19.09
N PRO A 154 19.32 23.03 -18.93
CA PRO A 154 19.60 23.68 -17.65
C PRO A 154 18.57 24.73 -17.20
N GLU A 155 17.54 25.03 -18.00
CA GLU A 155 16.55 26.07 -17.67
C GLU A 155 15.21 25.53 -17.16
N GLU A 156 14.91 24.25 -17.33
CA GLU A 156 13.71 23.68 -16.72
C GLU A 156 14.03 23.43 -15.24
N GLY A 157 13.35 24.14 -14.34
CA GLY A 157 13.48 23.94 -12.89
C GLY A 157 13.25 22.48 -12.48
N THR A 158 13.33 22.18 -11.18
CA THR A 158 13.12 20.82 -10.66
C THR A 158 11.74 20.28 -11.09
N VAL A 159 11.69 19.49 -12.17
CA VAL A 159 10.46 18.88 -12.70
C VAL A 159 10.54 17.37 -12.49
N ILE A 160 9.74 16.87 -11.57
CA ILE A 160 9.58 15.43 -11.33
C ILE A 160 8.55 14.89 -12.33
N ARG A 161 8.88 13.86 -13.10
CA ARG A 161 8.04 13.34 -14.18
C ARG A 161 7.45 11.97 -13.82
N LEU A 162 6.13 11.84 -13.96
CA LEU A 162 5.35 10.62 -13.74
C LEU A 162 4.53 10.29 -15.00
N PRO A 163 5.18 9.86 -16.10
CA PRO A 163 4.53 9.76 -17.42
C PRO A 163 3.45 8.69 -17.49
N GLU A 164 3.55 7.63 -16.69
CA GLU A 164 2.63 6.48 -16.70
C GLU A 164 1.45 6.64 -15.73
N VAL A 165 1.42 7.74 -14.97
CA VAL A 165 0.39 7.97 -13.97
C VAL A 165 -0.73 8.79 -14.59
N ASP A 166 -1.95 8.28 -14.49
CA ASP A 166 -3.14 9.02 -14.88
C ASP A 166 -3.32 10.27 -13.98
N PRO A 167 -3.47 11.48 -14.56
CA PRO A 167 -3.70 12.71 -13.79
C PRO A 167 -4.89 12.64 -12.82
N ALA A 168 -5.97 11.93 -13.16
CA ALA A 168 -7.12 11.76 -12.29
C ALA A 168 -6.77 10.91 -11.06
N VAL A 169 -6.00 9.84 -11.25
CA VAL A 169 -5.52 8.98 -10.14
C VAL A 169 -4.54 9.76 -9.26
N PHE A 170 -3.65 10.56 -9.85
CA PHE A 170 -2.80 11.47 -9.08
C PHE A 170 -3.60 12.53 -8.32
N GLY A 171 -4.70 13.02 -8.91
CA GLY A 171 -5.65 13.91 -8.24
C GLY A 171 -6.24 13.28 -6.97
N LEU A 172 -6.45 11.97 -6.92
CA LEU A 172 -6.88 11.25 -5.71
C LEU A 172 -5.81 11.25 -4.63
N PHE A 173 -4.53 11.10 -5.02
CA PHE A 173 -3.41 11.25 -4.09
C PHE A 173 -3.35 12.68 -3.53
N LEU A 174 -3.47 13.70 -4.38
CA LEU A 174 -3.50 15.10 -3.91
C LEU A 174 -4.67 15.34 -2.96
N LYS A 175 -5.86 14.84 -3.30
CA LYS A 175 -7.03 14.97 -2.42
C LYS A 175 -6.79 14.32 -1.05
N TYR A 176 -6.15 13.17 -1.01
CA TYR A 176 -5.73 12.54 0.25
C TYR A 176 -4.72 13.41 1.02
N VAL A 177 -3.70 13.95 0.35
CA VAL A 177 -2.69 14.81 0.96
C VAL A 177 -3.32 16.06 1.58
N TYR A 178 -4.23 16.73 0.86
CA TYR A 178 -4.81 17.99 1.31
C TYR A 178 -6.01 17.82 2.26
N MET A 179 -6.81 16.76 2.11
CA MET A 179 -8.04 16.57 2.89
C MET A 179 -7.94 15.46 3.94
N GLY A 180 -6.90 14.63 3.90
CA GLY A 180 -6.71 13.48 4.79
C GLY A 180 -7.64 12.30 4.53
N PHE A 181 -8.52 12.38 3.53
CA PHE A 181 -9.48 11.31 3.21
C PHE A 181 -9.59 11.05 1.72
N TYR A 182 -10.08 9.85 1.42
CA TYR A 182 -10.29 9.35 0.08
C TYR A 182 -11.80 9.32 -0.23
N PRO A 183 -12.28 9.77 -1.41
CA PRO A 183 -13.71 9.90 -1.67
C PRO A 183 -14.44 8.55 -1.66
N ALA A 184 -15.53 8.44 -0.90
CA ALA A 184 -16.36 7.22 -0.81
C ALA A 184 -17.00 6.81 -2.15
N THR A 185 -17.17 7.74 -3.07
CA THR A 185 -17.84 7.53 -4.35
C THR A 185 -16.87 7.36 -5.52
N VAL A 186 -15.56 7.18 -5.28
CA VAL A 186 -14.60 7.15 -6.39
C VAL A 186 -14.87 6.01 -7.37
N ASP A 187 -15.32 4.86 -6.85
CA ASP A 187 -15.63 3.68 -7.65
C ASP A 187 -17.11 3.62 -8.02
N ALA A 188 -17.93 4.53 -7.49
CA ALA A 188 -19.33 4.64 -7.86
C ALA A 188 -19.39 5.29 -9.25
N GLN A 189 -19.36 4.48 -10.31
CA GLN A 189 -19.61 4.97 -11.66
C GLN A 189 -20.98 5.66 -11.70
N ALA A 190 -20.96 6.98 -11.84
CA ALA A 190 -22.17 7.78 -12.03
C ALA A 190 -22.79 7.37 -13.37
N GLY A 191 -23.78 6.48 -13.32
CA GLY A 191 -24.59 6.15 -14.49
C GLY A 191 -24.20 4.90 -15.26
N SER A 192 -23.62 3.86 -14.62
CA SER A 192 -23.66 2.54 -15.27
C SER A 192 -25.12 2.04 -15.29
N PRO A 193 -25.77 1.94 -16.48
CA PRO A 193 -27.13 1.46 -16.61
C PRO A 193 -27.24 -0.05 -16.33
N HIS A 194 -26.13 -0.70 -15.96
CA HIS A 194 -26.07 -2.08 -15.49
C HIS A 194 -25.96 -2.18 -13.97
N SER A 195 -26.39 -1.15 -13.26
CA SER A 195 -26.84 -1.30 -11.87
C SER A 195 -27.92 -2.38 -11.89
N ILE A 196 -27.52 -3.64 -11.66
CA ILE A 196 -28.42 -4.78 -11.58
C ILE A 196 -29.52 -4.32 -10.62
N PRO A 197 -30.79 -4.26 -11.04
CA PRO A 197 -31.84 -3.77 -10.18
C PRO A 197 -31.76 -4.63 -8.92
N HIS A 198 -31.28 -4.03 -7.83
CA HIS A 198 -31.42 -4.61 -6.52
C HIS A 198 -32.91 -4.63 -6.32
N THR A 199 -33.54 -5.77 -6.63
CA THR A 199 -34.91 -6.03 -6.25
C THR A 199 -34.88 -6.10 -4.73
N SER A 200 -34.92 -4.94 -4.08
CA SER A 200 -35.33 -4.83 -2.70
C SER A 200 -36.75 -5.40 -2.70
N LYS A 201 -36.84 -6.71 -2.44
CA LYS A 201 -38.11 -7.39 -2.21
C LYS A 201 -38.82 -6.52 -1.16
N PRO A 202 -39.96 -5.88 -1.48
CA PRO A 202 -40.70 -5.16 -0.47
C PRO A 202 -41.18 -6.22 0.52
N THR A 203 -40.54 -6.29 1.67
CA THR A 203 -41.10 -6.96 2.85
C THR A 203 -42.31 -6.13 3.27
N HIS A 204 -43.44 -6.37 2.62
CA HIS A 204 -44.76 -6.00 3.09
C HIS A 204 -45.05 -6.91 4.27
N TYR A 205 -44.68 -6.47 5.47
CA TYR A 205 -45.18 -7.06 6.71
C TYR A 205 -46.57 -6.48 6.95
N ASP A 206 -47.60 -7.11 6.40
CA ASP A 206 -48.96 -6.92 6.89
C ASP A 206 -49.07 -7.61 8.26
N SER A 207 -48.83 -6.83 9.31
CA SER A 207 -49.09 -7.23 10.69
C SER A 207 -50.39 -6.56 11.15
N PRO A 208 -51.50 -7.30 11.34
CA PRO A 208 -52.71 -6.74 11.89
C PRO A 208 -52.62 -6.81 13.42
N TYR A 209 -52.19 -5.73 14.06
CA TYR A 209 -52.39 -5.56 15.49
C TYR A 209 -52.77 -4.12 15.80
N THR A 210 -54.06 -3.92 16.04
CA THR A 210 -54.66 -2.73 16.63
C THR A 210 -54.47 -2.77 18.15
N PRO A 211 -53.88 -1.73 18.79
CA PRO A 211 -54.11 -1.49 20.19
C PRO A 211 -55.27 -0.52 20.38
N ALA A 212 -56.14 -0.90 21.32
CA ALA A 212 -57.32 -0.18 21.72
C ALA A 212 -57.03 1.22 22.30
N LYS A 213 -57.98 2.08 22.01
CA LYS A 213 -58.17 3.46 22.45
C LYS A 213 -58.42 3.49 23.97
N ALA A 214 -57.53 4.12 24.73
CA ALA A 214 -57.81 4.51 26.13
C ALA A 214 -57.61 6.02 26.27
N ALA A 215 -58.70 6.68 26.64
CA ALA A 215 -58.81 8.11 26.84
C ALA A 215 -58.16 8.53 28.19
N MET A 216 -57.49 9.68 28.20
CA MET A 216 -57.21 10.44 29.43
C MET A 216 -57.27 11.96 29.16
N PRO A 217 -57.63 12.76 30.20
CA PRO A 217 -58.09 14.15 30.08
C PRO A 217 -56.95 15.19 30.00
N PRO A 218 -57.25 16.45 29.64
CA PRO A 218 -56.22 17.50 29.53
C PRO A 218 -55.91 18.13 30.90
N PRO A 219 -54.64 18.44 31.21
CA PRO A 219 -54.32 19.38 32.28
C PRO A 219 -54.19 20.81 31.75
N ALA A 220 -54.43 21.73 32.68
CA ALA A 220 -54.76 23.12 32.49
C ALA A 220 -53.60 24.04 32.04
N THR A 221 -54.01 25.11 31.38
CA THR A 221 -53.27 26.33 31.06
C THR A 221 -52.82 27.06 32.33
N ILE A 222 -51.52 27.29 32.51
CA ILE A 222 -50.98 28.34 33.41
C ILE A 222 -49.84 29.08 32.69
N ASN A 223 -49.96 30.41 32.77
CA ASN A 223 -49.13 31.44 32.17
C ASN A 223 -47.72 31.58 32.77
N SER A 224 -46.85 32.15 31.92
CA SER A 224 -45.77 33.11 32.22
C SER A 224 -44.52 32.65 32.98
N ARG A 225 -43.39 32.66 32.27
CA ARG A 225 -42.23 33.49 32.64
C ARG A 225 -41.28 33.72 31.46
N GLN A 226 -40.89 34.98 31.30
CA GLN A 226 -39.88 35.50 30.41
C GLN A 226 -38.54 34.77 30.58
N ALA A 227 -37.89 34.43 29.46
CA ALA A 227 -36.46 34.16 29.40
C ALA A 227 -35.87 34.77 28.13
N LEU A 228 -34.67 35.33 28.28
CA LEU A 228 -33.90 36.13 27.33
C LEU A 228 -33.61 35.42 25.98
N PRO A 229 -33.34 36.18 24.90
CA PRO A 229 -32.92 35.65 23.62
C PRO A 229 -31.45 35.19 23.67
N GLY A 230 -31.24 33.88 23.76
CA GLY A 230 -29.93 33.23 23.68
C GLY A 230 -29.81 32.34 22.45
N SER A 231 -29.00 32.80 21.49
CA SER A 231 -28.24 32.04 20.47
C SER A 231 -28.72 30.61 20.14
N HIS A 232 -29.46 30.46 19.04
CA HIS A 232 -29.68 29.16 18.40
C HIS A 232 -28.36 28.61 17.82
N PRO A 233 -28.06 27.32 18.01
CA PRO A 233 -26.99 26.66 17.28
C PRO A 233 -27.35 26.66 15.79
N ARG A 234 -26.44 27.22 14.98
CA ARG A 234 -26.53 27.26 13.52
C ARG A 234 -26.67 25.83 13.00
N PRO A 235 -27.73 25.48 12.24
CA PRO A 235 -27.80 24.20 11.57
C PRO A 235 -26.63 24.08 10.58
N SER A 236 -25.90 22.98 10.66
CA SER A 236 -24.85 22.62 9.72
C SER A 236 -25.40 22.69 8.29
N PRO A 237 -24.69 23.30 7.33
CA PRO A 237 -25.18 23.42 5.97
C PRO A 237 -25.33 22.02 5.36
N THR A 238 -26.56 21.67 5.04
CA THR A 238 -26.88 20.59 4.11
C THR A 238 -26.14 20.85 2.80
N PRO A 239 -25.50 19.83 2.20
CA PRO A 239 -24.77 19.99 0.95
C PRO A 239 -25.75 20.41 -0.15
N ASN A 240 -25.53 21.61 -0.68
CA ASN A 240 -26.30 22.18 -1.77
C ASN A 240 -26.10 21.33 -3.05
N PRO A 241 -27.14 20.73 -3.64
CA PRO A 241 -27.03 19.91 -4.85
C PRO A 241 -26.67 20.71 -6.11
N ASN A 242 -26.64 22.05 -6.03
CA ASN A 242 -26.39 22.94 -7.18
C ASN A 242 -24.97 23.51 -7.26
N ASN A 243 -23.98 22.96 -6.54
CA ASN A 243 -22.60 23.31 -6.83
C ASN A 243 -22.20 22.65 -8.16
N PRO A 244 -21.77 23.38 -9.20
CA PRO A 244 -21.16 22.76 -10.37
C PRO A 244 -19.85 22.15 -9.91
N GLN A 245 -19.91 20.89 -9.44
CA GLN A 245 -18.73 20.07 -9.31
C GLN A 245 -18.08 20.05 -10.69
N ILE A 246 -16.84 20.53 -10.74
CA ILE A 246 -15.91 20.24 -11.81
C ILE A 246 -15.68 18.73 -11.74
N PHE A 247 -16.65 17.97 -12.23
CA PHE A 247 -16.49 16.58 -12.54
C PHE A 247 -15.64 16.59 -13.80
N THR A 248 -14.36 16.25 -13.63
CA THR A 248 -13.56 15.73 -14.72
C THR A 248 -14.40 14.63 -15.36
N THR A 249 -14.95 14.91 -16.55
CA THR A 249 -15.58 13.90 -17.40
C THR A 249 -14.49 12.89 -17.71
N ALA A 250 -14.37 11.89 -16.85
CA ALA A 250 -13.59 10.70 -17.13
C ALA A 250 -14.09 10.20 -18.47
N SER A 251 -13.20 10.29 -19.46
CA SER A 251 -13.43 10.02 -20.86
C SER A 251 -14.21 8.71 -21.03
N ILE A 252 -15.52 8.84 -21.20
CA ILE A 252 -16.38 7.74 -21.62
C ILE A 252 -16.00 7.49 -23.08
N GLN A 253 -15.82 6.22 -23.44
CA GLN A 253 -15.71 5.72 -24.82
C GLN A 253 -14.32 5.80 -25.46
N ASP A 254 -13.44 4.89 -25.01
CA ASP A 254 -12.78 4.04 -25.99
C ASP A 254 -12.90 2.62 -25.47
N GLY A 255 -13.14 1.62 -26.32
CA GLY A 255 -13.40 0.22 -25.94
C GLY A 255 -12.21 -0.49 -25.29
N SER A 256 -11.28 0.29 -24.72
CA SER A 256 -10.10 -0.16 -24.05
C SER A 256 -10.47 -0.98 -22.82
N PRO A 257 -9.94 -2.22 -22.70
CA PRO A 257 -10.18 -3.09 -21.55
C PRO A 257 -9.72 -2.49 -20.22
N HIS A 258 -8.94 -1.39 -20.26
CA HIS A 258 -8.51 -0.64 -19.08
C HIS A 258 -9.63 0.15 -18.40
N SER A 259 -10.75 0.40 -19.08
CA SER A 259 -11.91 1.10 -18.49
C SER A 259 -12.62 0.31 -17.38
N LEU A 260 -12.28 -0.97 -17.20
CA LEU A 260 -12.90 -1.88 -16.24
C LEU A 260 -12.20 -1.92 -14.87
N ILE A 261 -11.06 -1.24 -14.72
CA ILE A 261 -10.31 -1.24 -13.46
C ILE A 261 -10.79 -0.10 -12.56
N PRO A 262 -11.27 -0.38 -11.34
CA PRO A 262 -11.73 0.65 -10.43
C PRO A 262 -10.62 1.68 -10.10
N PRO A 263 -10.94 2.98 -10.02
CA PRO A 263 -9.98 4.01 -9.63
C PRO A 263 -9.26 3.73 -8.29
N SER A 264 -9.92 3.08 -7.32
CA SER A 264 -9.28 2.68 -6.06
C SER A 264 -8.14 1.68 -6.23
N ILE A 265 -8.20 0.80 -7.22
CA ILE A 265 -7.12 -0.14 -7.55
C ILE A 265 -5.94 0.63 -8.16
N HIS A 266 -6.20 1.59 -9.05
CA HIS A 266 -5.15 2.46 -9.58
C HIS A 266 -4.49 3.32 -8.50
N ALA A 267 -5.28 3.87 -7.58
CA ALA A 267 -4.77 4.61 -6.43
C ALA A 267 -3.88 3.75 -5.53
N TYR A 268 -4.27 2.49 -5.29
CA TYR A 268 -3.44 1.54 -4.56
C TYR A 268 -2.10 1.30 -5.28
N LEU A 269 -2.10 1.03 -6.59
CA LEU A 269 -0.85 0.85 -7.36
C LEU A 269 0.04 2.10 -7.33
N LEU A 270 -0.56 3.30 -7.46
CA LEU A 270 0.14 4.56 -7.33
C LEU A 270 0.76 4.71 -5.94
N SER A 271 0.04 4.35 -4.88
CA SER A 271 0.53 4.45 -3.50
C SER A 271 1.77 3.59 -3.23
N VAL A 272 1.86 2.41 -3.87
CA VAL A 272 3.04 1.54 -3.80
C VAL A 272 4.21 2.21 -4.50
N ARG A 273 4.00 2.74 -5.71
CA ARG A 273 5.05 3.47 -6.46
C ARG A 273 5.55 4.70 -5.72
N LEU A 274 4.65 5.47 -5.10
CA LEU A 274 5.00 6.64 -4.32
C LEU A 274 5.56 6.29 -2.93
N SER A 275 5.55 5.02 -2.53
CA SER A 275 5.90 4.59 -1.17
C SER A 275 5.15 5.43 -0.11
N ALA A 276 3.84 5.53 -0.28
CA ALA A 276 2.93 6.36 0.51
C ALA A 276 1.98 5.47 1.33
N PRO A 277 2.42 4.87 2.46
CA PRO A 277 1.66 3.84 3.16
C PRO A 277 0.32 4.33 3.73
N GLY A 278 0.23 5.61 4.12
CA GLY A 278 -1.04 6.20 4.56
C GLY A 278 -2.08 6.26 3.43
N PHE A 279 -1.66 6.64 2.22
CA PHE A 279 -2.51 6.63 1.03
C PHE A 279 -2.87 5.21 0.60
N LEU A 280 -1.91 4.28 0.70
CA LEU A 280 -2.10 2.87 0.42
C LEU A 280 -3.21 2.26 1.27
N ASN A 281 -3.16 2.47 2.58
CA ASN A 281 -4.16 1.94 3.51
C ASN A 281 -5.54 2.55 3.24
N GLN A 282 -5.63 3.82 2.87
CA GLN A 282 -6.89 4.43 2.46
C GLN A 282 -7.42 3.80 1.17
N ALA A 283 -6.62 3.68 0.12
CA ALA A 283 -7.05 3.02 -1.11
C ALA A 283 -7.52 1.57 -0.85
N LEU A 284 -6.78 0.83 -0.02
CA LEU A 284 -7.13 -0.53 0.37
C LEU A 284 -8.44 -0.62 1.16
N ASN A 285 -8.69 0.34 2.05
CA ASN A 285 -9.94 0.44 2.78
C ASN A 285 -11.13 0.63 1.83
N HIS A 286 -10.97 1.47 0.81
CA HIS A 286 -12.00 1.67 -0.21
C HIS A 286 -12.22 0.43 -1.07
N ILE A 287 -11.15 -0.27 -1.46
CA ILE A 287 -11.26 -1.55 -2.18
C ILE A 287 -12.02 -2.57 -1.33
N TYR A 288 -11.65 -2.72 -0.06
CA TYR A 288 -12.28 -3.66 0.88
C TYR A 288 -13.80 -3.46 0.97
N TYR A 289 -14.26 -2.22 1.16
CA TYR A 289 -15.69 -1.91 1.27
C TYR A 289 -16.39 -1.74 -0.09
N GLY A 290 -15.62 -1.61 -1.17
CA GLY A 290 -16.12 -1.40 -2.53
C GLY A 290 -16.38 -2.70 -3.29
N ILE A 291 -15.65 -3.78 -2.99
CA ILE A 291 -15.88 -5.08 -3.62
C ILE A 291 -17.29 -5.58 -3.30
N GLY A 292 -18.04 -5.96 -4.34
CA GLY A 292 -19.44 -6.34 -4.26
C GLY A 292 -20.43 -5.18 -4.21
N LYS A 293 -19.99 -3.98 -3.85
CA LYS A 293 -20.85 -2.79 -3.75
C LYS A 293 -20.74 -1.89 -4.98
N TYR A 294 -19.52 -1.57 -5.37
CA TYR A 294 -19.21 -0.67 -6.49
C TYR A 294 -18.68 -1.44 -7.70
N PHE A 295 -18.01 -2.57 -7.48
CA PHE A 295 -17.50 -3.43 -8.54
C PHE A 295 -17.41 -4.89 -8.09
N ALA A 296 -17.47 -5.80 -9.06
CA ALA A 296 -17.25 -7.23 -8.83
C ALA A 296 -15.80 -7.62 -9.17
N LEU A 297 -15.30 -8.69 -8.56
CA LEU A 297 -14.06 -9.33 -9.01
C LEU A 297 -14.32 -10.07 -10.32
N THR A 298 -13.75 -9.55 -11.40
CA THR A 298 -13.71 -10.17 -12.72
C THR A 298 -12.34 -10.83 -12.93
N PRO A 299 -12.23 -11.82 -13.84
CA PRO A 299 -10.94 -12.43 -14.12
C PRO A 299 -9.93 -11.40 -14.64
N ASP A 300 -10.34 -10.43 -15.49
CA ASP A 300 -9.44 -9.41 -16.01
C ASP A 300 -8.94 -8.44 -14.92
N LEU A 301 -9.78 -8.10 -13.94
CA LEU A 301 -9.35 -7.31 -12.78
C LEU A 301 -8.31 -8.09 -11.94
N VAL A 302 -8.55 -9.37 -11.70
CA VAL A 302 -7.62 -10.21 -10.93
C VAL A 302 -6.30 -10.41 -11.67
N ASP A 303 -6.35 -10.62 -12.99
CA ASP A 303 -5.17 -10.72 -13.86
C ASP A 303 -4.35 -9.42 -13.82
N TYR A 304 -5.03 -8.28 -13.96
CA TYR A 304 -4.41 -6.95 -13.87
C TYR A 304 -3.71 -6.72 -12.53
N ILE A 305 -4.33 -7.11 -11.40
CA ILE A 305 -3.71 -6.99 -10.08
C ILE A 305 -2.50 -7.93 -9.97
N CYS A 306 -2.63 -9.19 -10.41
CA CYS A 306 -1.56 -10.18 -10.26
C CYS A 306 -0.33 -9.88 -11.14
N THR A 307 -0.53 -9.31 -12.33
CA THR A 307 0.57 -8.93 -13.24
C THR A 307 1.37 -7.71 -12.74
N ARG A 308 0.77 -6.84 -11.92
CA ARG A 308 1.41 -5.60 -11.44
C ARG A 308 1.90 -5.67 -9.99
N MET A 309 1.55 -6.72 -9.25
CA MET A 309 1.80 -6.81 -7.81
C MET A 309 2.53 -8.10 -7.44
N ALA A 310 3.49 -7.97 -6.52
CA ALA A 310 4.12 -9.11 -5.87
C ALA A 310 3.09 -10.00 -5.16
N SER A 311 3.32 -11.32 -5.18
CA SER A 311 2.45 -12.34 -4.57
C SER A 311 2.23 -12.14 -3.07
N THR A 312 3.16 -11.47 -2.40
CA THR A 312 3.10 -11.12 -0.97
C THR A 312 2.37 -9.82 -0.67
N SER A 313 1.87 -9.11 -1.69
CA SER A 313 1.16 -7.85 -1.47
C SER A 313 -0.15 -8.02 -0.72
N THR A 314 -0.49 -7.02 0.11
CA THR A 314 -1.70 -7.06 0.93
C THR A 314 -2.98 -7.02 0.09
N LEU A 315 -2.95 -6.33 -1.06
CA LEU A 315 -4.07 -6.35 -2.01
C LEU A 315 -4.27 -7.75 -2.61
N ARG A 316 -3.22 -8.43 -3.08
CA ARG A 316 -3.37 -9.80 -3.62
C ARG A 316 -3.90 -10.77 -2.56
N LYS A 317 -3.45 -10.63 -1.31
CA LYS A 317 -3.99 -11.40 -0.18
C LYS A 317 -5.48 -11.14 0.03
N LEU A 318 -5.90 -9.86 0.06
CA LEU A 318 -7.32 -9.49 0.17
C LEU A 318 -8.16 -10.11 -0.96
N ILE A 319 -7.70 -9.97 -2.21
CA ILE A 319 -8.39 -10.53 -3.38
C ILE A 319 -8.51 -12.05 -3.27
N LEU A 320 -7.43 -12.74 -2.85
CA LEU A 320 -7.46 -14.18 -2.65
C LEU A 320 -8.47 -14.59 -1.58
N ASP A 321 -8.47 -13.94 -0.42
CA ASP A 321 -9.39 -14.25 0.68
C ASP A 321 -10.85 -14.04 0.26
N VAL A 322 -11.14 -12.94 -0.46
CA VAL A 322 -12.48 -12.66 -1.01
C VAL A 322 -12.87 -13.72 -2.04
N LEU A 323 -11.96 -14.09 -2.95
CA LEU A 323 -12.22 -15.16 -3.91
C LEU A 323 -12.57 -16.45 -3.19
N VAL A 324 -11.75 -16.91 -2.24
CA VAL A 324 -11.98 -18.15 -1.51
C VAL A 324 -13.33 -18.15 -0.77
N VAL A 325 -13.64 -17.08 -0.05
CA VAL A 325 -14.88 -16.98 0.75
C VAL A 325 -16.13 -16.93 -0.14
N HIS A 326 -16.08 -16.21 -1.25
CA HIS A 326 -17.26 -15.98 -2.10
C HIS A 326 -17.33 -16.90 -3.33
N TRP A 327 -16.34 -17.75 -3.58
CA TRP A 327 -16.36 -18.68 -4.70
C TRP A 327 -17.47 -19.73 -4.62
N PRO A 328 -17.76 -20.36 -3.47
CA PRO A 328 -18.82 -21.36 -3.39
C PRO A 328 -20.23 -20.76 -3.51
N SER A 329 -20.40 -19.48 -3.20
CA SER A 329 -21.69 -18.81 -3.23
C SER A 329 -22.24 -18.76 -4.66
N SER A 330 -23.53 -19.03 -4.85
CA SER A 330 -24.18 -18.81 -6.15
C SER A 330 -24.33 -17.33 -6.51
N SER A 331 -24.14 -16.43 -5.54
CA SER A 331 -24.25 -14.99 -5.74
C SER A 331 -23.09 -14.42 -6.56
N THR A 332 -23.42 -13.69 -7.62
CA THR A 332 -22.48 -13.24 -8.67
C THR A 332 -21.98 -11.82 -8.51
N HIS A 333 -22.55 -11.02 -7.60
CA HIS A 333 -22.24 -9.59 -7.52
C HIS A 333 -20.87 -9.29 -6.89
N ILE A 334 -20.32 -10.21 -6.07
CA ILE A 334 -18.97 -10.08 -5.49
C ILE A 334 -17.91 -10.66 -6.43
N VAL A 335 -18.13 -11.87 -6.94
CA VAL A 335 -17.25 -12.54 -7.90
C VAL A 335 -18.06 -12.88 -9.14
N ALA A 336 -17.67 -12.31 -10.29
CA ALA A 336 -18.38 -12.51 -11.54
C ALA A 336 -18.08 -13.92 -12.10
N LYS A 337 -19.08 -14.81 -12.09
CA LYS A 337 -18.94 -16.25 -12.43
C LYS A 337 -19.93 -16.74 -13.49
N TYR A 338 -20.32 -15.88 -14.43
CA TYR A 338 -21.20 -16.33 -15.51
C TYR A 338 -20.47 -17.31 -16.46
N PRO A 339 -21.16 -18.27 -17.10
CA PRO A 339 -20.52 -19.34 -17.86
C PRO A 339 -19.49 -18.89 -18.90
N ALA A 340 -19.71 -17.73 -19.53
CA ALA A 340 -18.75 -17.17 -20.50
C ALA A 340 -17.40 -16.77 -19.89
N LEU A 341 -17.33 -16.47 -18.57
CA LEU A 341 -16.07 -16.18 -17.88
C LEU A 341 -15.31 -17.42 -17.41
N ASN A 342 -15.91 -18.62 -17.44
CA ASN A 342 -15.25 -19.80 -16.91
C ASN A 342 -13.91 -20.08 -17.62
N LYS A 343 -13.88 -19.89 -18.94
CA LYS A 343 -12.64 -20.00 -19.71
C LYS A 343 -11.61 -18.98 -19.23
N ARG A 344 -12.01 -17.72 -19.08
CA ARG A 344 -11.12 -16.62 -18.66
C ARG A 344 -10.59 -16.80 -17.23
N TRP A 345 -11.43 -17.25 -16.29
CA TRP A 345 -10.96 -17.62 -14.95
C TRP A 345 -9.90 -18.72 -14.99
N ASN A 346 -10.11 -19.79 -15.77
CA ASN A 346 -9.10 -20.83 -15.91
C ASN A 346 -7.76 -20.25 -16.37
N GLU A 347 -7.77 -19.42 -17.41
CA GLU A 347 -6.57 -18.75 -17.94
C GLU A 347 -5.84 -17.95 -16.85
N VAL A 348 -6.56 -17.13 -16.07
CA VAL A 348 -5.96 -16.35 -14.96
C VAL A 348 -5.31 -17.27 -13.94
N PHE A 349 -5.99 -18.35 -13.53
CA PHE A 349 -5.43 -19.29 -12.57
C PHE A 349 -4.29 -20.13 -13.16
N ASP A 350 -4.22 -20.34 -14.48
CA ASP A 350 -3.10 -21.04 -15.13
C ASP A 350 -1.88 -20.11 -15.28
N ALA A 351 -2.11 -18.82 -15.56
CA ALA A 351 -1.07 -17.79 -15.61
C ALA A 351 -0.46 -17.52 -14.23
N HIS A 352 -1.31 -17.42 -13.19
CA HIS A 352 -0.89 -17.11 -11.81
C HIS A 352 -0.97 -18.35 -10.92
N LYS A 353 0.05 -19.21 -11.03
CA LYS A 353 0.09 -20.51 -10.32
C LYS A 353 0.04 -20.37 -8.80
N ASP A 354 0.66 -19.33 -8.26
CA ASP A 354 0.63 -18.99 -6.84
C ASP A 354 -0.79 -18.63 -6.36
N LEU A 355 -1.53 -17.86 -7.16
CA LEU A 355 -2.94 -17.56 -6.92
C LEU A 355 -3.77 -18.85 -6.94
N ARG A 356 -3.58 -19.72 -7.93
CA ARG A 356 -4.28 -21.03 -8.01
C ARG A 356 -3.99 -21.91 -6.79
N HIS A 357 -2.74 -21.97 -6.37
CA HIS A 357 -2.33 -22.74 -5.21
C HIS A 357 -2.99 -22.20 -3.93
N GLY A 358 -2.86 -20.89 -3.67
CA GLY A 358 -3.49 -20.23 -2.52
C GLY A 358 -5.00 -20.40 -2.52
N PHE A 359 -5.64 -20.32 -3.69
CA PHE A 359 -7.07 -20.50 -3.86
C PHE A 359 -7.52 -21.92 -3.53
N THR A 360 -6.81 -22.93 -4.05
CA THR A 360 -7.11 -24.36 -3.81
C THR A 360 -6.95 -24.70 -2.32
N MET A 361 -5.86 -24.26 -1.71
CA MET A 361 -5.61 -24.45 -0.28
C MET A 361 -6.64 -23.71 0.57
N GLY A 362 -7.01 -22.49 0.19
CA GLY A 362 -7.98 -21.70 0.92
C GLY A 362 -9.37 -22.32 0.95
N LEU A 363 -9.80 -22.94 -0.16
CA LEU A 363 -11.07 -23.67 -0.23
C LEU A 363 -11.10 -24.88 0.71
N GLN A 364 -9.95 -25.49 1.00
CA GLN A 364 -9.82 -26.58 1.97
C GLN A 364 -9.73 -26.07 3.42
N GLY A 365 -9.12 -24.91 3.62
CA GLY A 365 -8.71 -24.38 4.94
C GLY A 365 -9.73 -23.51 5.67
N SER A 366 -10.96 -23.34 5.17
CA SER A 366 -11.96 -22.43 5.76
C SER A 366 -11.41 -21.00 5.97
N VAL A 367 -10.71 -20.46 4.95
CA VAL A 367 -10.21 -19.08 4.98
C VAL A 367 -11.39 -18.11 5.15
N LYS A 368 -11.16 -17.06 5.93
CA LYS A 368 -12.10 -15.97 6.15
C LYS A 368 -11.46 -14.67 5.69
N VAL A 369 -12.26 -13.77 5.15
CA VAL A 369 -11.84 -12.38 4.94
C VAL A 369 -11.55 -11.78 6.32
N LEU A 370 -10.33 -11.30 6.50
CA LEU A 370 -9.87 -10.69 7.75
C LEU A 370 -10.48 -9.29 7.91
N PRO A 371 -10.51 -8.71 9.12
CA PRO A 371 -10.83 -7.29 9.26
C PRO A 371 -9.87 -6.43 8.43
N VAL A 372 -10.35 -5.30 7.90
CA VAL A 372 -9.60 -4.44 6.97
C VAL A 372 -8.21 -4.03 7.49
N GLN A 373 -8.09 -3.82 8.80
CA GLN A 373 -6.84 -3.46 9.46
C GLN A 373 -5.76 -4.55 9.35
N ALA A 374 -6.15 -5.82 9.20
CA ALA A 374 -5.21 -6.92 9.02
C ALA A 374 -4.54 -6.92 7.64
N TYR A 375 -5.03 -6.11 6.70
CA TYR A 375 -4.41 -5.90 5.38
C TYR A 375 -3.62 -4.59 5.30
N PHE A 376 -3.66 -3.74 6.34
CA PHE A 376 -2.94 -2.48 6.35
C PHE A 376 -1.43 -2.71 6.45
N VAL A 377 -0.69 -1.87 5.73
CA VAL A 377 0.76 -1.77 5.85
C VAL A 377 1.07 -0.83 7.02
N SER A 378 2.02 -1.21 7.87
CA SER A 378 2.45 -0.37 8.99
C SER A 378 2.94 0.98 8.47
N THR A 379 2.37 2.07 9.00
CA THR A 379 2.81 3.44 8.71
C THR A 379 3.91 3.91 9.66
N ALA A 380 4.19 3.14 10.72
CA ALA A 380 5.23 3.50 11.66
C ALA A 380 6.58 3.49 10.92
N PRO A 381 7.38 4.58 11.00
CA PRO A 381 8.74 4.54 10.51
C PRO A 381 9.43 3.41 11.27
N SER A 382 9.85 2.36 10.56
CA SER A 382 10.50 1.21 11.17
C SER A 382 11.74 1.68 11.91
N THR A 383 11.63 1.89 13.21
CA THR A 383 12.75 2.22 14.09
C THR A 383 13.76 1.09 14.14
N VAL A 384 13.36 -0.11 13.69
CA VAL A 384 14.18 -1.31 13.58
C VAL A 384 15.29 -1.15 12.53
N ALA A 385 15.05 -0.41 11.44
CA ALA A 385 16.08 -0.19 10.41
C ALA A 385 17.31 0.55 10.94
N LYS A 386 17.15 1.42 11.95
CA LYS A 386 18.30 2.09 12.58
C LYS A 386 19.17 1.15 13.41
N LYS A 387 18.64 0.04 13.92
CA LYS A 387 19.41 -0.90 14.74
C LYS A 387 20.16 -1.93 13.88
N GLU A 388 19.62 -2.25 12.71
CA GLU A 388 20.23 -3.20 11.78
C GLU A 388 21.36 -2.55 10.95
N GLU A 389 21.17 -1.31 10.48
CA GLU A 389 22.24 -0.56 9.78
C GLU A 389 23.42 -0.22 10.71
N VAL A 390 23.16 0.04 12.00
CA VAL A 390 24.23 0.21 12.99
C VAL A 390 24.97 -1.10 13.23
N ARG A 391 24.27 -2.24 13.18
CA ARG A 391 24.90 -3.56 13.38
C ARG A 391 25.72 -3.98 12.15
N GLU A 392 25.29 -3.70 10.93
CA GLU A 392 26.11 -3.94 9.73
C GLU A 392 27.36 -3.05 9.72
N ARG A 393 27.24 -1.76 10.05
CA ARG A 393 28.42 -0.89 10.16
C ARG A 393 29.36 -1.28 11.30
N GLU A 394 28.84 -1.82 12.40
CA GLU A 394 29.67 -2.30 13.51
C GLU A 394 30.41 -3.60 13.14
N VAL A 395 29.82 -4.46 12.29
CA VAL A 395 30.49 -5.65 11.75
C VAL A 395 31.56 -5.26 10.73
N GLU A 396 31.30 -4.29 9.85
CA GLU A 396 32.28 -3.81 8.86
C GLU A 396 33.51 -3.14 9.54
N VAL A 397 33.31 -2.38 10.62
CA VAL A 397 34.44 -1.79 11.38
C VAL A 397 35.26 -2.83 12.13
N VAL A 398 34.67 -3.97 12.52
CA VAL A 398 35.40 -5.07 13.16
C VAL A 398 36.22 -5.86 12.12
N GLU A 399 35.69 -6.04 10.90
CA GLU A 399 36.39 -6.77 9.84
C GLU A 399 37.58 -5.98 9.25
N VAL A 400 37.46 -4.66 9.12
CA VAL A 400 38.58 -3.78 8.73
C VAL A 400 39.69 -3.76 9.79
N ARG A 401 39.35 -3.87 11.08
CA ARG A 401 40.35 -3.95 12.16
C ARG A 401 41.09 -5.30 12.17
N ASN A 402 40.42 -6.41 11.88
CA ASN A 402 41.07 -7.71 11.84
C ASN A 402 42.02 -7.85 10.64
N THR A 403 41.63 -7.35 9.47
CA THR A 403 42.50 -7.36 8.27
C THR A 403 43.74 -6.45 8.41
N GLN A 404 43.65 -5.36 9.18
CA GLN A 404 44.79 -4.49 9.47
C GLN A 404 45.78 -5.10 10.47
N VAL A 405 45.33 -5.99 11.37
CA VAL A 405 46.21 -6.70 12.30
C VAL A 405 47.01 -7.78 11.55
N ASP A 406 46.37 -8.50 10.63
CA ASP A 406 47.02 -9.57 9.86
C ASP A 406 48.06 -9.05 8.85
N THR A 407 47.88 -7.84 8.30
CA THR A 407 48.90 -7.22 7.43
C THR A 407 50.13 -6.77 8.22
N SER A 408 49.97 -6.29 9.46
CA SER A 408 51.12 -5.89 10.29
C SER A 408 52.00 -7.07 10.71
N ALA A 409 51.41 -8.26 10.91
CA ALA A 409 52.14 -9.48 11.25
C ALA A 409 52.90 -10.05 10.04
N ALA A 410 52.34 -9.95 8.84
CA ALA A 410 53.00 -10.37 7.60
C ALA A 410 54.18 -9.45 7.23
N GLU A 411 54.05 -8.14 7.46
CA GLU A 411 55.12 -7.17 7.18
C GLU A 411 56.32 -7.33 8.16
N ALA A 412 56.04 -7.58 9.45
CA ALA A 412 57.09 -7.86 10.43
C ALA A 412 57.84 -9.19 10.17
N ALA A 413 57.16 -10.21 9.63
CA ALA A 413 57.79 -11.47 9.27
C ALA A 413 58.67 -11.35 8.02
N ALA A 414 58.31 -10.49 7.06
CA ALA A 414 59.12 -10.22 5.88
C ALA A 414 60.41 -9.44 6.22
N GLU A 415 60.35 -8.53 7.19
CA GLU A 415 61.52 -7.75 7.63
C GLU A 415 62.53 -8.62 8.41
N ALA A 416 62.05 -9.59 9.20
CA ALA A 416 62.93 -10.54 9.90
C ALA A 416 63.68 -11.49 8.94
N ALA A 417 63.04 -11.94 7.86
CA ALA A 417 63.67 -12.82 6.87
C ALA A 417 64.75 -12.12 6.02
N ALA A 418 64.64 -10.80 5.85
CA ALA A 418 65.65 -10.02 5.11
C ALA A 418 66.94 -9.80 5.92
N ALA A 419 66.88 -9.84 7.26
CA ALA A 419 68.04 -9.65 8.12
C ALA A 419 68.98 -10.88 8.18
N GLU A 420 68.48 -12.07 7.82
CA GLU A 420 69.24 -13.33 7.96
C GLU A 420 70.12 -13.66 6.75
N GLN A 421 69.98 -12.95 5.62
CA GLN A 421 70.77 -13.22 4.40
C GLN A 421 72.10 -12.44 4.30
N ASN A 422 72.45 -11.59 5.27
CA ASN A 422 73.65 -10.74 5.17
C ASN A 422 74.88 -11.25 5.94
N ASN A 423 74.89 -12.51 6.40
CA ASN A 423 76.05 -13.08 7.09
C ASN A 423 76.52 -14.37 6.41
N GLY A 424 77.53 -14.25 5.55
CA GLY A 424 78.47 -15.35 5.31
C GLY A 424 78.81 -15.60 3.85
N SER A 425 79.91 -15.01 3.40
CA SER A 425 80.80 -15.68 2.44
C SER A 425 82.24 -15.22 2.68
N PRO A 426 83.10 -16.09 3.25
CA PRO A 426 84.52 -15.82 3.40
C PRO A 426 85.25 -16.05 2.08
N SER A 427 86.27 -15.23 1.87
CA SER A 427 87.19 -15.28 0.74
C SER A 427 88.04 -16.56 0.75
N GLU A 428 88.03 -17.28 -0.37
CA GLU A 428 89.16 -18.11 -0.83
C GLU A 428 89.51 -17.60 -2.24
N GLY A 429 90.75 -17.31 -2.63
CA GLY A 429 92.01 -17.80 -2.13
C GLY A 429 92.77 -18.46 -3.30
N LYS A 430 93.53 -17.64 -4.04
CA LYS A 430 94.69 -17.95 -4.91
C LYS A 430 94.89 -19.42 -5.37
N LYS A 431 95.07 -19.60 -6.68
CA LYS A 431 96.43 -19.75 -7.30
C LYS A 431 96.39 -19.61 -8.80
#